data_AF-I9IRY5-F1
#
_entry.id   AF-I9IRY5-F1
#
_cell.length_a   1.000
_cell.length_b   1.000
_cell.length_c   1.000
_cell.angle_alpha   90.00
_cell.angle_beta   90.00
_cell.angle_gamma   90.00
#
_symmetry.space_group_name_H-M   'P 1'
#
loop_
_entity.id
_entity.type
_entity.pdbx_description
1 polymer ?
#
loop_
_entity_poly.entity_id
_entity_poly.type
_entity_poly.pdbx_seq_one_letter_code
_entity_poly.pdbx_strand_id
1 'polypeptide(L)'
;MKNILSFSSEEEYNALLDSLGTLSDEELLQWESGQKGFTSMYRIHSEALGQILNATCKEEYESIKTAYQTDFIFNDKDSTDLSIYMPVLNVSKAITLTPEGFVCIAGERKNMKEFENYDGYKKELSLLYPVPLGVTIENGINRVHVKTKKRKFTAQIGMRGNQQAIRVNASKKVLWGWVEYTTAYYWKYTPNGPVQFGKEVKSGHDIMILGNPFPNGTKLYMWTRGTGEENCGIMTVQL
;
A
#
# COMPACT_ATOMS: atom_id res chain seq x y z
N MET A 1 23.37 -0.02 17.86
CA MET A 1 22.93 -0.94 16.79
C MET A 1 21.41 -0.97 16.82
N LYS A 2 20.74 -0.84 15.66
CA LYS A 2 19.30 -1.11 15.57
C LYS A 2 19.09 -2.60 15.86
N ASN A 3 18.12 -2.94 16.70
CA ASN A 3 17.77 -4.34 16.94
C ASN A 3 17.15 -4.95 15.68
N ILE A 4 17.32 -6.27 15.50
CA ILE A 4 16.62 -7.07 14.50
C ILE A 4 15.64 -7.95 15.28
N LEU A 5 14.37 -8.01 14.87
CA LEU A 5 13.41 -8.94 15.49
C LEU A 5 13.82 -10.38 15.20
N SER A 6 13.65 -11.27 16.18
CA SER A 6 14.05 -12.67 16.08
C SER A 6 12.91 -13.60 16.44
N PHE A 7 12.69 -14.60 15.60
CA PHE A 7 11.67 -15.63 15.73
C PHE A 7 12.32 -17.01 15.74
N SER A 8 11.75 -17.95 16.48
CA SER A 8 12.26 -19.31 16.62
C SER A 8 12.04 -20.16 15.37
N SER A 9 10.98 -19.87 14.60
CA SER A 9 10.66 -20.59 13.36
C SER A 9 9.87 -19.74 12.35
N GLU A 10 9.73 -20.25 11.13
CA GLU A 10 8.90 -19.64 10.08
C GLU A 10 7.40 -19.67 10.47
N GLU A 11 6.95 -20.71 11.17
CA GLU A 11 5.57 -20.84 11.61
C GLU A 11 5.21 -19.75 12.63
N GLU A 12 6.09 -19.49 13.60
CA GLU A 12 5.92 -18.39 14.56
C GLU A 12 5.86 -17.04 13.85
N TYR A 13 6.78 -16.80 12.91
CA TYR A 13 6.82 -15.55 12.16
C TYR A 13 5.54 -15.34 11.34
N ASN A 14 5.10 -16.36 10.60
CA ASN A 14 3.87 -16.27 9.79
C ASN A 14 2.62 -16.07 10.65
N ALA A 15 2.53 -16.74 11.80
CA ALA A 15 1.41 -16.52 12.74
C ALA A 15 1.35 -15.06 13.25
N LEU A 16 2.51 -14.45 13.51
CA LEU A 16 2.56 -13.02 13.83
C LEU A 16 2.11 -12.16 12.64
N LEU A 17 2.59 -12.44 11.42
CA LEU A 17 2.21 -11.67 10.23
C LEU A 17 0.69 -11.66 10.00
N ASP A 18 0.04 -12.80 10.21
CA ASP A 18 -1.42 -12.94 10.10
C ASP A 18 -2.14 -12.09 11.16
N SER A 19 -1.67 -12.13 12.42
CA SER A 19 -2.22 -11.29 13.48
C SER A 19 -2.07 -9.80 13.17
N LEU A 20 -0.89 -9.38 12.72
CA LEU A 20 -0.62 -7.98 12.37
C LEU A 20 -1.43 -7.51 11.16
N GLY A 21 -1.77 -8.41 10.23
CA GLY A 21 -2.55 -8.09 9.03
C GLY A 21 -3.98 -7.61 9.32
N THR A 22 -4.45 -7.76 10.56
CA THR A 22 -5.77 -7.30 10.99
C THR A 22 -5.74 -5.92 11.66
N LEU A 23 -4.56 -5.39 11.96
CA LEU A 23 -4.39 -4.12 12.67
C LEU A 23 -4.43 -2.93 11.72
N SER A 24 -4.91 -1.79 12.22
CA SER A 24 -4.80 -0.49 11.57
C SER A 24 -3.37 0.07 11.64
N ASP A 25 -3.07 1.09 10.85
CA ASP A 25 -1.76 1.75 10.84
C ASP A 25 -1.34 2.28 12.22
N GLU A 26 -2.29 2.81 13.00
CA GLU A 26 -2.05 3.30 14.35
C GLU A 26 -1.71 2.14 15.31
N GLU A 27 -2.46 1.04 15.23
CA GLU A 27 -2.22 -0.16 16.03
C GLU A 27 -0.89 -0.83 15.67
N LEU A 28 -0.52 -0.84 14.38
CA LEU A 28 0.78 -1.33 13.92
C LEU A 28 1.94 -0.51 14.48
N LEU A 29 1.82 0.83 14.45
CA LEU A 29 2.84 1.72 15.02
C LEU A 29 2.91 1.63 16.55
N GLN A 30 1.77 1.39 17.23
CA GLN A 30 1.74 1.10 18.66
C GLN A 30 2.41 -0.23 18.98
N TRP A 31 2.13 -1.28 18.20
CA TRP A 31 2.78 -2.58 18.32
C TRP A 31 4.30 -2.47 18.16
N GLU A 32 4.78 -1.74 17.15
CA GLU A 32 6.20 -1.49 16.96
C GLU A 32 6.81 -0.71 18.13
N SER A 33 6.10 0.26 18.69
CA SER A 33 6.59 1.06 19.82
C SER A 33 6.81 0.21 21.08
N GLY A 34 6.17 -0.95 21.19
CA GLY A 34 6.46 -1.95 22.21
C GLY A 34 7.77 -2.71 22.01
N GLN A 35 8.37 -2.65 20.81
CA GLN A 35 9.61 -3.35 20.46
C GLN A 35 10.84 -2.51 20.79
N LYS A 36 11.40 -2.70 21.99
CA LYS A 36 12.50 -1.87 22.50
C LYS A 36 13.72 -1.88 21.58
N GLY A 37 14.12 -0.69 21.11
CA GLY A 37 15.32 -0.48 20.28
C GLY A 37 15.18 -0.98 18.84
N PHE A 38 13.98 -1.33 18.42
CA PHE A 38 13.65 -1.69 17.05
C PHE A 38 13.00 -0.49 16.34
N THR A 39 13.27 -0.37 15.04
CA THR A 39 12.66 0.63 14.18
C THR A 39 12.36 -0.06 12.86
N SER A 40 11.10 -0.10 12.48
CA SER A 40 10.69 -0.88 11.32
C SER A 40 10.94 -0.14 10.00
N MET A 41 10.99 -0.90 8.90
CA MET A 41 10.88 -0.35 7.54
C MET A 41 9.60 0.47 7.38
N TYR A 42 8.50 0.02 7.97
CA TYR A 42 7.22 0.71 7.89
C TYR A 42 7.24 2.11 8.54
N ARG A 43 7.89 2.25 9.70
CA ARG A 43 8.07 3.55 10.37
C ARG A 43 8.93 4.49 9.54
N ILE A 44 10.10 4.02 9.08
CA ILE A 44 10.99 4.84 8.26
C ILE A 44 10.31 5.28 6.97
N HIS A 45 9.55 4.40 6.32
CA HIS A 45 8.73 4.78 5.17
C HIS A 45 7.72 5.89 5.52
N SER A 46 7.05 5.77 6.66
CA SER A 46 6.02 6.74 7.07
C SER A 46 6.64 8.11 7.37
N GLU A 47 7.83 8.14 7.98
CA GLU A 47 8.61 9.35 8.20
C GLU A 47 9.07 9.98 6.88
N ALA A 48 9.64 9.18 5.97
CA ALA A 48 10.08 9.63 4.66
C ALA A 48 8.92 10.20 3.84
N LEU A 49 7.77 9.52 3.83
CA LEU A 49 6.56 10.01 3.17
C LEU A 49 6.08 11.34 3.77
N GLY A 50 6.14 11.49 5.10
CA GLY A 50 5.83 12.74 5.78
C GLY A 50 6.75 13.89 5.33
N GLN A 51 8.05 13.63 5.17
CA GLN A 51 9.00 14.61 4.64
C GLN A 51 8.69 14.98 3.19
N ILE A 52 8.44 13.99 2.32
CA ILE A 52 8.06 14.24 0.91
C ILE A 52 6.79 15.10 0.82
N LEU A 53 5.79 14.83 1.67
CA LEU A 53 4.54 15.58 1.69
C LEU A 53 4.70 17.03 2.16
N ASN A 54 5.73 17.32 2.95
CA ASN A 54 6.05 18.63 3.49
C ASN A 54 7.13 19.37 2.68
N ALA A 55 7.76 18.71 1.70
CA ALA A 55 8.74 19.34 0.82
C ALA A 55 8.11 20.50 0.04
N THR A 56 8.76 21.66 0.09
CA THR A 56 8.31 22.92 -0.48
C THR A 56 8.90 23.20 -1.86
N CYS A 57 10.01 22.54 -2.20
CA CYS A 57 10.65 22.62 -3.52
C CYS A 57 11.21 21.26 -3.99
N LYS A 58 11.70 21.24 -5.24
CA LYS A 58 12.27 20.04 -5.86
C LYS A 58 13.59 19.65 -5.21
N GLU A 59 14.40 20.61 -4.81
CA GLU A 59 15.71 20.36 -4.18
C GLU A 59 15.58 19.63 -2.84
N GLU A 60 14.57 20.00 -2.03
CA GLU A 60 14.21 19.28 -0.81
C GLU A 60 13.77 17.85 -1.12
N TYR A 61 12.89 17.67 -2.12
CA TYR A 61 12.46 16.34 -2.55
C TYR A 61 13.63 15.45 -3.01
N GLU A 62 14.53 15.95 -3.86
CA GLU A 62 15.68 15.18 -4.35
C GLU A 62 16.66 14.84 -3.21
N SER A 63 16.80 15.71 -2.20
CA SER A 63 17.59 15.44 -1.00
C SER A 63 16.97 14.31 -0.16
N ILE A 64 15.65 14.34 0.03
CA ILE A 64 14.91 13.26 0.71
C ILE A 64 15.04 11.94 -0.07
N LYS A 65 14.82 11.97 -1.38
CA LYS A 65 14.99 10.81 -2.26
C LYS A 65 16.39 10.21 -2.12
N THR A 66 17.43 11.03 -2.17
CA THR A 66 18.82 10.58 -2.01
C THR A 66 19.07 9.90 -0.66
N ALA A 67 18.44 10.38 0.41
CA ALA A 67 18.58 9.80 1.75
C ALA A 67 17.92 8.41 1.88
N TYR A 68 16.85 8.14 1.13
CA TYR A 68 16.04 6.92 1.27
C TYR A 68 16.17 5.92 0.12
N GLN A 69 16.76 6.29 -1.02
CA GLN A 69 16.81 5.47 -2.24
C GLN A 69 17.60 4.15 -2.13
N THR A 70 18.41 3.98 -1.08
CA THR A 70 19.10 2.70 -0.82
C THR A 70 18.16 1.65 -0.24
N ASP A 71 17.20 2.08 0.57
CA ASP A 71 16.30 1.20 1.31
C ASP A 71 14.92 1.07 0.64
N PHE A 72 14.50 2.12 -0.07
CA PHE A 72 13.18 2.24 -0.69
C PHE A 72 13.26 2.50 -2.19
N ILE A 73 12.14 2.27 -2.86
CA ILE A 73 12.04 2.34 -4.31
C ILE A 73 11.38 3.65 -4.72
N PHE A 74 11.93 4.29 -5.74
CA PHE A 74 11.35 5.44 -6.43
C PHE A 74 11.10 5.08 -7.89
N ASN A 75 10.14 5.75 -8.52
CA ASN A 75 9.84 5.56 -9.93
C ASN A 75 10.87 6.31 -10.78
N ASP A 76 11.75 5.57 -11.46
CA ASP A 76 12.77 6.10 -12.36
C ASP A 76 12.25 6.38 -13.78
N LYS A 77 11.03 5.95 -14.09
CA LYS A 77 10.41 6.06 -15.42
C LYS A 77 9.45 7.23 -15.56
N ASP A 78 8.80 7.63 -14.46
CA ASP A 78 7.89 8.76 -14.41
C ASP A 78 8.38 9.77 -13.37
N SER A 79 9.06 10.82 -13.84
CA SER A 79 9.56 11.89 -12.98
C SER A 79 8.45 12.71 -12.29
N THR A 80 7.17 12.47 -12.63
CA THR A 80 6.02 13.09 -11.97
C THR A 80 5.45 12.23 -10.84
N ASP A 81 5.91 10.99 -10.70
CA ASP A 81 5.60 10.09 -9.59
C ASP A 81 6.65 10.25 -8.50
N LEU A 82 6.30 11.04 -7.48
CA LEU A 82 7.21 11.41 -6.40
C LEU A 82 7.08 10.46 -5.20
N SER A 83 6.34 9.36 -5.36
CA SER A 83 6.04 8.42 -4.29
C SER A 83 7.28 7.62 -3.89
N ILE A 84 7.31 7.18 -2.64
CA ILE A 84 8.29 6.25 -2.10
C ILE A 84 7.59 4.90 -1.94
N TYR A 85 8.20 3.81 -2.41
CA TYR A 85 7.62 2.48 -2.37
C TYR A 85 8.43 1.57 -1.45
N MET A 86 7.74 0.79 -0.61
CA MET A 86 8.39 -0.29 0.14
C MET A 86 8.82 -1.41 -0.81
N PRO A 87 10.01 -2.02 -0.62
CA PRO A 87 10.48 -3.19 -1.37
C PRO A 87 9.76 -4.49 -0.96
N VAL A 88 8.64 -4.39 -0.25
CA VAL A 88 7.74 -5.49 0.13
C VAL A 88 6.30 -5.01 -0.01
N LEU A 89 5.40 -5.86 -0.50
CA LEU A 89 3.98 -5.50 -0.67
C LEU A 89 3.16 -5.70 0.61
N ASN A 90 3.60 -6.63 1.45
CA ASN A 90 2.95 -6.98 2.71
C ASN A 90 3.37 -6.01 3.85
N VAL A 91 2.43 -5.21 4.34
CA VAL A 91 2.63 -4.26 5.44
C VAL A 91 3.00 -4.95 6.76
N SER A 92 2.39 -6.11 7.05
CA SER A 92 2.76 -6.93 8.21
C SER A 92 4.20 -7.41 8.12
N LYS A 93 4.72 -7.67 6.91
CA LYS A 93 6.16 -7.91 6.76
C LYS A 93 6.90 -6.62 7.09
N ALA A 94 6.59 -5.51 6.41
CA ALA A 94 7.30 -4.24 6.56
C ALA A 94 7.42 -3.75 8.02
N ILE A 95 6.39 -3.92 8.85
CA ILE A 95 6.43 -3.52 10.28
C ILE A 95 7.38 -4.41 11.11
N THR A 96 7.71 -5.61 10.65
CA THR A 96 8.62 -6.56 11.34
C THR A 96 10.07 -6.52 10.83
N LEU A 97 10.32 -5.87 9.69
CA LEU A 97 11.65 -5.79 9.10
C LEU A 97 12.41 -4.56 9.59
N THR A 98 13.73 -4.65 9.70
CA THR A 98 14.56 -3.43 9.75
C THR A 98 14.40 -2.61 8.46
N PRO A 99 14.80 -1.33 8.43
CA PRO A 99 14.66 -0.49 7.23
C PRO A 99 15.37 -1.08 6.00
N GLU A 100 16.46 -1.81 6.25
CA GLU A 100 17.25 -2.48 5.22
C GLU A 100 16.64 -3.83 4.77
N GLY A 101 15.51 -4.25 5.35
CA GLY A 101 14.72 -5.42 4.93
C GLY A 101 14.95 -6.71 5.73
N PHE A 102 15.60 -6.64 6.91
CA PHE A 102 16.02 -7.86 7.62
C PHE A 102 15.13 -8.26 8.79
N VAL A 103 15.02 -9.57 9.01
CA VAL A 103 14.48 -10.24 10.20
C VAL A 103 15.33 -11.47 10.51
N CYS A 104 15.34 -11.93 11.76
CA CYS A 104 16.00 -13.17 12.16
C CYS A 104 14.95 -14.28 12.37
N ILE A 105 15.10 -15.42 11.70
CA ILE A 105 14.19 -16.57 11.82
C ILE A 105 15.02 -17.83 11.97
N ALA A 106 14.76 -18.61 13.02
CA ALA A 106 15.52 -19.82 13.37
C ALA A 106 17.03 -19.57 13.50
N GLY A 107 17.42 -18.38 13.98
CA GLY A 107 18.82 -17.95 14.10
C GLY A 107 19.47 -17.44 12.82
N GLU A 108 18.75 -17.48 11.68
CA GLU A 108 19.25 -16.97 10.40
C GLU A 108 18.76 -15.55 10.13
N ARG A 109 19.69 -14.66 9.78
CA ARG A 109 19.35 -13.31 9.31
C ARG A 109 18.89 -13.38 7.85
N LYS A 110 17.61 -13.13 7.60
CA LYS A 110 16.98 -13.17 6.27
C LYS A 110 16.64 -11.78 5.77
N ASN A 111 16.96 -11.51 4.49
CA ASN A 111 16.47 -10.33 3.79
C ASN A 111 15.13 -10.68 3.12
N MET A 112 14.09 -9.95 3.46
CA MET A 112 12.72 -10.24 3.03
C MET A 112 12.22 -9.28 1.94
N LYS A 113 13.10 -8.44 1.36
CA LYS A 113 12.76 -7.64 0.18
C LYS A 113 12.30 -8.55 -0.97
N GLU A 114 11.19 -8.19 -1.60
CA GLU A 114 10.55 -8.93 -2.69
C GLU A 114 11.05 -8.42 -4.06
N PHE A 115 11.50 -7.17 -4.13
CA PHE A 115 11.99 -6.53 -5.35
C PHE A 115 12.90 -5.34 -5.03
N GLU A 116 13.79 -5.02 -5.97
CA GLU A 116 14.83 -3.99 -5.79
C GLU A 116 14.54 -2.67 -6.52
N ASN A 117 13.56 -2.66 -7.43
CA ASN A 117 13.26 -1.50 -8.28
C ASN A 117 11.78 -1.42 -8.67
N TYR A 118 11.40 -0.33 -9.33
CA TYR A 118 10.01 -0.05 -9.70
C TYR A 118 9.43 -1.09 -10.66
N ASP A 119 10.21 -1.65 -11.57
CA ASP A 119 9.76 -2.73 -12.45
C ASP A 119 9.46 -4.02 -11.69
N GLY A 120 10.32 -4.38 -10.74
CA GLY A 120 10.09 -5.50 -9.83
C GLY A 120 8.81 -5.30 -9.01
N TYR A 121 8.62 -4.11 -8.44
CA TYR A 121 7.39 -3.72 -7.75
C TYR A 121 6.15 -3.91 -8.64
N LYS A 122 6.20 -3.39 -9.88
CA LYS A 122 5.10 -3.50 -10.84
C LYS A 122 4.81 -4.95 -11.23
N LYS A 123 5.85 -5.75 -11.44
CA LYS A 123 5.73 -7.17 -11.78
C LYS A 123 5.08 -7.95 -10.64
N GLU A 124 5.59 -7.81 -9.41
CA GLU A 124 5.08 -8.53 -8.25
C GLU A 124 3.63 -8.13 -7.95
N LEU A 125 3.33 -6.82 -8.03
CA LEU A 125 1.98 -6.32 -7.89
C LEU A 125 1.03 -6.91 -8.96
N SER A 126 1.50 -7.08 -10.20
CA SER A 126 0.69 -7.68 -11.28
C SER A 126 0.45 -9.18 -11.11
N LEU A 127 1.36 -9.90 -10.44
CA LEU A 127 1.18 -11.31 -10.11
C LEU A 127 0.16 -11.50 -8.98
N LEU A 128 0.23 -10.66 -7.95
CA LEU A 128 -0.76 -10.65 -6.86
C LEU A 128 -2.15 -10.24 -7.35
N TYR A 129 -2.20 -9.29 -8.28
CA TYR A 129 -3.43 -8.76 -8.82
C TYR A 129 -3.40 -8.77 -10.35
N PRO A 130 -3.70 -9.92 -10.99
CA PRO A 130 -3.71 -10.00 -12.45
C PRO A 130 -4.83 -9.15 -13.03
N VAL A 131 -4.47 -8.29 -13.99
CA VAL A 131 -5.44 -7.54 -14.82
C VAL A 131 -5.23 -7.95 -16.28
N PRO A 132 -6.29 -8.26 -17.04
CA PRO A 132 -6.19 -8.46 -18.47
C PRO A 132 -5.60 -7.21 -19.16
N LEU A 133 -4.54 -7.37 -19.94
CA LEU A 133 -3.89 -6.29 -20.69
C LEU A 133 -4.81 -5.82 -21.83
N GLY A 134 -5.14 -4.51 -21.86
CA GLY A 134 -5.78 -3.88 -23.01
C GLY A 134 -6.93 -2.89 -22.79
N VAL A 135 -7.09 -2.27 -21.60
CA VAL A 135 -8.24 -1.35 -21.37
C VAL A 135 -7.82 -0.02 -20.76
N THR A 136 -8.22 1.07 -21.41
CA THR A 136 -8.27 2.44 -20.88
C THR A 136 -9.61 2.60 -20.15
N ILE A 137 -9.61 2.92 -18.85
CA ILE A 137 -10.72 2.64 -17.92
C ILE A 137 -11.38 3.91 -17.35
N GLU A 138 -12.73 3.92 -17.33
CA GLU A 138 -13.60 4.54 -16.30
C GLU A 138 -14.46 3.47 -15.53
N ASN A 139 -14.65 2.27 -16.08
CA ASN A 139 -15.22 1.07 -15.42
C ASN A 139 -14.32 -0.14 -15.68
N GLY A 140 -13.92 -0.90 -14.66
CA GLY A 140 -12.93 -1.98 -14.83
C GLY A 140 -13.25 -3.28 -14.10
N ILE A 141 -12.80 -4.40 -14.67
CA ILE A 141 -12.84 -5.72 -14.02
C ILE A 141 -11.67 -5.80 -13.06
N ASN A 142 -11.95 -6.14 -11.80
CA ASN A 142 -11.02 -6.23 -10.68
C ASN A 142 -10.17 -4.98 -10.39
N ARG A 143 -10.33 -3.89 -11.13
CA ARG A 143 -9.56 -2.67 -10.95
C ARG A 143 -10.37 -1.45 -11.34
N VAL A 144 -10.13 -0.34 -10.64
CA VAL A 144 -10.65 0.98 -10.97
C VAL A 144 -9.54 2.02 -10.83
N HIS A 145 -9.56 3.02 -11.71
CA HIS A 145 -8.72 4.21 -11.63
C HIS A 145 -9.60 5.44 -11.77
N VAL A 146 -9.40 6.41 -10.88
CA VAL A 146 -10.07 7.71 -10.94
C VAL A 146 -9.00 8.79 -10.80
N LYS A 147 -9.11 9.85 -11.60
CA LYS A 147 -8.22 11.01 -11.57
C LYS A 147 -9.01 12.30 -11.75
N THR A 148 -8.91 13.18 -10.77
CA THR A 148 -9.37 14.58 -10.84
C THR A 148 -8.18 15.52 -11.06
N LYS A 149 -8.43 16.84 -11.11
CA LYS A 149 -7.36 17.85 -11.24
C LYS A 149 -6.33 17.78 -10.09
N LYS A 150 -6.76 17.44 -8.88
CA LYS A 150 -5.95 17.52 -7.66
C LYS A 150 -5.73 16.17 -6.96
N ARG A 151 -6.45 15.12 -7.34
CA ARG A 151 -6.41 13.81 -6.68
C ARG A 151 -6.48 12.68 -7.70
N LYS A 152 -5.87 11.55 -7.41
CA LYS A 152 -6.05 10.30 -8.15
C LYS A 152 -6.11 9.14 -7.17
N PHE A 153 -6.85 8.10 -7.49
CA PHE A 153 -6.75 6.84 -6.78
C PHE A 153 -6.84 5.66 -7.76
N THR A 154 -6.37 4.51 -7.30
CA THR A 154 -6.63 3.21 -7.90
C THR A 154 -7.05 2.25 -6.80
N ALA A 155 -8.01 1.39 -7.08
CA ALA A 155 -8.31 0.25 -6.25
C ALA A 155 -8.27 -1.00 -7.13
N GLN A 156 -7.73 -2.09 -6.59
CA GLN A 156 -7.55 -3.33 -7.32
C GLN A 156 -7.82 -4.52 -6.40
N ILE A 157 -8.79 -5.34 -6.74
CA ILE A 157 -9.16 -6.51 -5.95
C ILE A 157 -8.45 -7.77 -6.49
N GLY A 158 -8.06 -8.64 -5.58
CA GLY A 158 -7.44 -9.94 -5.85
C GLY A 158 -7.60 -10.88 -4.67
N MET A 159 -6.99 -12.06 -4.79
CA MET A 159 -6.88 -13.03 -3.71
C MET A 159 -5.53 -12.86 -3.00
N ARG A 160 -5.57 -12.81 -1.66
CA ARG A 160 -4.41 -12.85 -0.78
C ARG A 160 -4.54 -14.07 0.11
N GLY A 161 -3.89 -15.17 -0.29
CA GLY A 161 -4.19 -16.50 0.25
C GLY A 161 -5.64 -16.87 -0.05
N ASN A 162 -6.41 -17.24 0.99
CA ASN A 162 -7.82 -17.62 0.88
C ASN A 162 -8.79 -16.44 1.05
N GLN A 163 -8.30 -15.21 1.19
CA GLN A 163 -9.13 -14.02 1.42
C GLN A 163 -9.08 -13.08 0.21
N GLN A 164 -10.20 -12.40 -0.07
CA GLN A 164 -10.17 -11.28 -1.00
C GLN A 164 -9.52 -10.06 -0.33
N ALA A 165 -8.76 -9.30 -1.11
CA ALA A 165 -8.14 -8.05 -0.66
C ALA A 165 -8.22 -7.00 -1.77
N ILE A 166 -8.47 -5.74 -1.39
CA ILE A 166 -8.40 -4.60 -2.31
C ILE A 166 -7.12 -3.82 -2.04
N ARG A 167 -6.15 -3.88 -2.95
CA ARG A 167 -5.00 -2.96 -2.96
C ARG A 167 -5.48 -1.56 -3.34
N VAL A 168 -5.18 -0.58 -2.50
CA VAL A 168 -5.54 0.81 -2.74
C VAL A 168 -4.32 1.70 -2.86
N ASN A 169 -4.34 2.64 -3.81
CA ASN A 169 -3.34 3.69 -3.92
C ASN A 169 -4.04 5.03 -4.14
N ALA A 170 -3.59 6.07 -3.48
CA ALA A 170 -4.11 7.42 -3.67
C ALA A 170 -2.98 8.42 -3.70
N SER A 171 -3.05 9.37 -4.61
CA SER A 171 -2.09 10.46 -4.72
C SER A 171 -2.78 11.81 -4.82
N LYS A 172 -2.14 12.84 -4.26
CA LYS A 172 -2.54 14.23 -4.43
C LYS A 172 -1.56 14.95 -5.33
N LYS A 173 -2.07 15.91 -6.11
CA LYS A 173 -1.23 16.77 -6.93
C LYS A 173 -0.55 17.81 -6.03
N VAL A 174 0.77 17.88 -6.11
CA VAL A 174 1.60 18.98 -5.61
C VAL A 174 2.13 19.80 -6.80
N LEU A 175 2.87 20.88 -6.56
CA LEU A 175 3.28 21.86 -7.59
C LEU A 175 3.92 21.23 -8.83
N TRP A 176 4.74 20.18 -8.68
CA TRP A 176 5.51 19.55 -9.77
C TRP A 176 5.20 18.07 -10.00
N GLY A 177 4.21 17.47 -9.32
CA GLY A 177 3.96 16.04 -9.47
C GLY A 177 2.81 15.49 -8.62
N TRP A 178 2.77 14.17 -8.50
CA TRP A 178 1.82 13.43 -7.68
C TRP A 178 2.57 12.76 -6.53
N VAL A 179 2.07 12.97 -5.31
CA VAL A 179 2.61 12.35 -4.10
C VAL A 179 1.52 11.50 -3.49
N GLU A 180 1.84 10.27 -3.11
CA GLU A 180 0.91 9.42 -2.39
C GLU A 180 0.48 9.99 -1.04
N TYR A 181 -0.72 9.68 -0.56
CA TYR A 181 -1.20 10.16 0.74
C TYR A 181 -2.26 9.23 1.34
N THR A 182 -2.36 9.25 2.67
CA THR A 182 -3.43 8.57 3.41
C THR A 182 -4.76 9.26 3.17
N THR A 183 -5.79 8.48 2.86
CA THR A 183 -7.14 9.01 2.65
C THR A 183 -8.18 7.97 3.01
N ALA A 184 -9.41 8.41 3.29
CA ALA A 184 -10.51 7.47 3.43
C ALA A 184 -10.95 6.97 2.06
N TYR A 185 -11.04 5.65 1.95
CA TYR A 185 -11.64 4.96 0.80
C TYR A 185 -13.07 4.59 1.15
N TYR A 186 -13.92 4.64 0.14
CA TYR A 186 -15.33 4.34 0.27
C TYR A 186 -15.76 3.43 -0.86
N TRP A 187 -16.73 2.55 -0.57
CA TRP A 187 -17.47 1.88 -1.62
C TRP A 187 -18.92 1.60 -1.24
N LYS A 188 -19.75 1.41 -2.26
CA LYS A 188 -21.14 0.93 -2.16
C LYS A 188 -21.45 -0.03 -3.31
N TYR A 189 -22.51 -0.84 -3.15
CA TYR A 189 -22.91 -1.83 -4.16
C TYR A 189 -23.82 -1.28 -5.27
N THR A 190 -24.47 -0.14 -5.02
CA THR A 190 -25.40 0.49 -5.97
C THR A 190 -25.26 2.02 -5.96
N PRO A 191 -25.55 2.73 -7.07
CA PRO A 191 -25.40 4.19 -7.14
C PRO A 191 -26.18 4.97 -6.08
N ASN A 192 -27.31 4.45 -5.60
CA ASN A 192 -28.14 5.09 -4.56
C ASN A 192 -28.15 4.30 -3.24
N GLY A 193 -27.22 3.35 -3.09
CA GLY A 193 -27.15 2.49 -1.90
C GLY A 193 -26.33 3.10 -0.77
N PRO A 194 -26.43 2.53 0.45
CA PRO A 194 -25.63 2.97 1.58
C PRO A 194 -24.14 2.65 1.37
N VAL A 195 -23.30 3.52 1.91
CA VAL A 195 -21.84 3.33 1.99
C VAL A 195 -21.54 2.08 2.84
N GLN A 196 -20.75 1.17 2.29
CA GLN A 196 -20.38 -0.12 2.91
C GLN A 196 -19.05 -0.06 3.64
N PHE A 197 -18.16 0.84 3.22
CA PHE A 197 -16.84 1.03 3.81
C PHE A 197 -16.48 2.51 3.80
N GLY A 198 -15.72 2.95 4.80
CA GLY A 198 -15.35 4.36 4.98
C GLY A 198 -14.23 4.52 5.98
N LYS A 199 -13.09 3.87 5.75
CA LYS A 199 -11.91 3.96 6.63
C LYS A 199 -10.75 4.64 5.93
N GLU A 200 -9.95 5.35 6.72
CA GLU A 200 -8.64 5.83 6.29
C GLU A 200 -7.68 4.67 6.09
N VAL A 201 -7.02 4.66 4.94
CA VAL A 201 -6.04 3.65 4.57
C VAL A 201 -4.89 4.38 3.87
N LYS A 202 -3.66 4.02 4.21
CA LYS A 202 -2.47 4.55 3.54
C LYS A 202 -2.39 4.05 2.09
N SER A 203 -1.84 4.87 1.21
CA SER A 203 -1.59 4.44 -0.18
C SER A 203 -0.66 3.23 -0.21
N GLY A 204 -0.85 2.33 -1.17
CA GLY A 204 -0.11 1.08 -1.28
C GLY A 204 -0.42 0.09 -0.17
N HIS A 205 -1.61 0.12 0.43
CA HIS A 205 -2.04 -0.85 1.44
C HIS A 205 -3.20 -1.70 0.91
N ASP A 206 -3.37 -2.86 1.54
CA ASP A 206 -4.47 -3.77 1.23
C ASP A 206 -5.58 -3.57 2.24
N ILE A 207 -6.81 -3.52 1.74
CA ILE A 207 -8.01 -3.63 2.55
C ILE A 207 -8.45 -5.09 2.49
N MET A 208 -8.21 -5.82 3.59
CA MET A 208 -8.62 -7.23 3.71
C MET A 208 -10.14 -7.33 3.82
N ILE A 209 -10.76 -8.16 2.99
CA ILE A 209 -12.20 -8.42 3.03
C ILE A 209 -12.45 -9.58 3.98
N LEU A 210 -12.69 -9.23 5.24
CA LEU A 210 -12.94 -10.19 6.32
C LEU A 210 -14.43 -10.61 6.30
N GLY A 211 -14.69 -11.90 6.20
CA GLY A 211 -16.04 -12.47 6.17
C GLY A 211 -16.48 -12.88 4.77
N ASN A 212 -17.58 -12.31 4.27
CA ASN A 212 -18.18 -12.71 2.98
C ASN A 212 -17.41 -12.08 1.81
N PRO A 213 -16.73 -12.88 0.96
CA PRO A 213 -16.08 -12.36 -0.23
C PRO A 213 -17.12 -11.81 -1.21
N PHE A 214 -16.75 -10.83 -2.01
CA PHE A 214 -17.59 -10.32 -3.08
C PHE A 214 -17.75 -11.41 -4.17
N PRO A 215 -18.98 -11.81 -4.51
CA PRO A 215 -19.22 -12.72 -5.62
C PRO A 215 -18.74 -12.16 -6.96
N ASN A 216 -18.46 -13.05 -7.91
CA ASN A 216 -18.22 -12.65 -9.29
C ASN A 216 -19.46 -11.94 -9.87
N GLY A 217 -19.22 -10.81 -10.53
CA GLY A 217 -20.23 -9.88 -11.02
C GLY A 217 -20.61 -8.76 -10.04
N THR A 218 -20.12 -8.77 -8.79
CA THR A 218 -20.38 -7.66 -7.85
C THR A 218 -19.79 -6.36 -8.38
N LYS A 219 -20.60 -5.29 -8.39
CA LYS A 219 -20.13 -3.94 -8.70
C LYS A 219 -19.84 -3.17 -7.42
N LEU A 220 -18.64 -2.59 -7.36
CA LEU A 220 -18.19 -1.70 -6.30
C LEU A 220 -18.04 -0.30 -6.88
N TYR A 221 -18.88 0.62 -6.43
CA TYR A 221 -18.79 2.04 -6.73
C TYR A 221 -17.85 2.65 -5.71
N MET A 222 -16.64 3.00 -6.11
CA MET A 222 -15.55 3.37 -5.20
C MET A 222 -15.14 4.81 -5.37
N TRP A 223 -14.78 5.47 -4.27
CA TRP A 223 -14.17 6.79 -4.28
C TRP A 223 -13.26 6.97 -3.07
N THR A 224 -12.57 8.11 -3.03
CA THR A 224 -11.82 8.54 -1.85
C THR A 224 -12.37 9.85 -1.33
N ARG A 225 -12.07 10.19 -0.07
CA ARG A 225 -12.39 11.52 0.49
C ARG A 225 -11.88 12.65 -0.39
N GLY A 226 -10.72 12.46 -1.03
CA GLY A 226 -10.13 13.48 -1.91
C GLY A 226 -10.77 13.55 -3.29
N THR A 227 -11.27 12.44 -3.84
CA THR A 227 -11.90 12.45 -5.16
C THR A 227 -13.37 12.83 -5.10
N GLY A 228 -14.07 12.57 -4.00
CA GLY A 228 -15.49 12.84 -3.88
C GLY A 228 -16.34 11.74 -4.54
N GLU A 229 -17.55 11.53 -4.02
CA GLU A 229 -18.47 10.50 -4.50
C GLU A 229 -18.95 10.79 -5.92
N GLU A 230 -19.04 12.06 -6.30
CA GLU A 230 -19.40 12.52 -7.64
C GLU A 230 -18.39 12.10 -8.71
N ASN A 231 -17.16 11.75 -8.31
CA ASN A 231 -16.11 11.22 -9.18
C ASN A 231 -15.89 9.72 -8.92
N CYS A 232 -16.89 8.98 -8.42
CA CYS A 232 -16.73 7.55 -8.16
C CYS A 232 -16.39 6.77 -9.44
N GLY A 233 -15.51 5.79 -9.30
CA GLY A 233 -15.24 4.81 -10.35
C GLY A 233 -15.93 3.49 -10.02
N ILE A 234 -16.17 2.66 -11.04
CA ILE A 234 -16.87 1.38 -10.86
C ILE A 234 -15.91 0.22 -11.14
N MET A 235 -15.80 -0.68 -10.16
CA MET A 235 -15.08 -1.95 -10.27
C MET A 235 -16.08 -3.10 -10.32
N THR A 236 -15.94 -4.03 -11.26
CA THR A 236 -16.69 -5.29 -11.28
C THR A 236 -15.77 -6.43 -10.81
N VAL A 237 -16.15 -7.17 -9.78
CA VAL A 237 -15.36 -8.28 -9.23
C VAL A 237 -15.50 -9.51 -10.13
N GLN A 238 -14.37 -10.13 -10.46
CA GLN A 238 -14.28 -11.36 -11.24
C GLN A 238 -12.97 -12.10 -10.88
N LEU A 239 -12.98 -12.82 -9.76
CA LEU A 239 -11.83 -13.55 -9.20
C LEU A 239 -11.98 -15.07 -9.32
#